data_AF-A0A938SS98-F1
#
_entry.id   AF-A0A938SS98-F1
#
_cell.length_a   1.000
_cell.length_b   1.000
_cell.length_c   1.000
_cell.angle_alpha   90.00
_cell.angle_beta   90.00
_cell.angle_gamma   90.00
#
_symmetry.space_group_name_H-M   'P 1'
#
loop_
_entity.id
_entity.type
_entity.pdbx_description
1 polymer ?
#
loop_
_entity_poly.entity_id
_entity_poly.type
_entity_poly.pdbx_seq_one_letter_code
_entity_poly.pdbx_strand_id
1 'polypeptide(L)' 'MPDGHLLFTTRTGVLEVTPAKEIVFQYKSSSEIYACQRLPNGHTFVGECTGGRLLEVNPAGKIVHEVRLL' A
#
# COMPACT_ATOMS: atom_id res chain seq x y z
N MET A 1 11.40 -2.92 -6.82
CA MET A 1 10.44 -3.91 -7.36
C MET A 1 11.01 -4.48 -8.66
N PRO A 2 10.55 -5.63 -9.20
CA PRO A 2 11.10 -6.21 -10.44
C PRO A 2 11.05 -5.28 -11.65
N ASP A 3 10.09 -4.36 -11.67
CA ASP A 3 9.90 -3.29 -12.67
C ASP A 3 10.81 -2.06 -12.45
N GLY A 4 11.64 -2.05 -11.41
CA GLY A 4 12.50 -0.92 -11.05
C GLY A 4 11.78 0.20 -10.28
N HIS A 5 10.50 0.05 -9.95
CA HIS A 5 9.77 1.02 -9.13
C HIS A 5 10.14 0.93 -7.64
N LEU A 6 9.88 2.03 -6.94
CA LEU A 6 10.00 2.14 -5.49
C LEU A 6 8.61 2.18 -4.86
N LEU A 7 8.28 1.13 -4.09
CA LEU A 7 7.07 1.05 -3.26
C LEU A 7 7.46 1.29 -1.79
N PHE A 8 6.84 2.27 -1.14
CA PHE A 8 7.18 2.66 0.23
C PHE A 8 6.02 3.35 0.97
N THR A 9 6.13 3.41 2.30
CA THR A 9 5.14 4.05 3.18
C THR A 9 5.41 5.53 3.38
N THR A 10 4.38 6.36 3.45
CA THR A 10 4.45 7.82 3.72
C THR A 10 3.74 8.19 5.03
N ARG A 11 4.07 7.51 6.13
CA ARG A 11 3.41 7.53 7.45
C ARG A 11 1.95 7.08 7.44
N THR A 12 1.09 7.77 6.71
CA THR A 12 -0.36 7.53 6.61
C THR A 12 -0.79 7.13 5.19
N GLY A 13 0.14 6.56 4.42
CA GLY A 13 -0.08 6.22 3.03
C GLY A 13 0.97 5.27 2.47
N VAL A 14 0.73 4.85 1.24
CA VAL A 14 1.66 4.06 0.42
C VAL A 14 1.79 4.76 -0.92
N LEU A 15 3.02 4.89 -1.41
CA LEU A 15 3.33 5.37 -2.74
C LEU A 15 4.14 4.33 -3.50
N GLU A 16 3.85 4.21 -4.79
CA GLU A 16 4.76 3.62 -5.75
C GLU A 16 5.19 4.68 -6.76
N VAL A 17 6.50 4.79 -6.98
CA VAL A 17 7.07 5.75 -7.92
C VAL A 17 8.05 5.11 -8.90
N THR A 18 8.07 5.64 -10.12
CA THR A 18 9.09 5.31 -11.13
C THR A 18 10.45 5.92 -10.74
N PRO A 19 11.56 5.49 -11.37
CA PRO A 19 12.86 6.17 -11.23
C PRO A 19 12.82 7.66 -11.62
N ALA A 20 11.90 8.04 -12.51
CA ALA A 20 11.64 9.44 -12.89
C ALA A 20 10.83 10.22 -11.84
N LYS A 21 10.47 9.59 -10.72
CA LYS A 21 9.67 10.13 -9.61
C LYS A 21 8.19 10.37 -9.95
N GLU A 22 7.69 9.70 -10.98
CA GLU A 22 6.27 9.73 -11.31
C GLU A 22 5.50 8.78 -10.41
N ILE A 23 4.34 9.21 -9.89
CA ILE A 23 3.48 8.38 -9.04
C ILE A 23 2.67 7.44 -9.93
N VAL A 24 2.82 6.13 -9.73
CA VAL A 24 2.07 5.09 -10.45
C VAL A 24 1.03 4.39 -9.57
N PHE A 25 1.16 4.50 -8.25
CA PHE A 25 0.17 4.04 -7.28
C PHE A 25 0.18 4.91 -6.03
N GLN A 26 -1.01 5.15 -5.47
CA GLN A 26 -1.17 5.86 -4.21
C GLN A 26 -2.33 5.26 -3.40
N TYR A 27 -2.09 5.04 -2.12
CA TYR A 27 -3.11 4.78 -1.10
C TYR A 27 -2.92 5.72 0.08
N LYS A 28 -4.03 6.20 0.66
CA LYS A 28 -4.04 7.08 1.84
C LYS A 28 -4.96 6.48 2.90
N SER A 29 -4.56 6.64 4.15
CA SER A 29 -5.32 6.22 5.33
C SER A 29 -5.30 7.32 6.39
N SER A 30 -6.23 7.25 7.33
CA SER A 30 -6.14 8.00 8.59
C SER A 30 -5.21 7.33 9.62
N SER A 31 -4.89 6.05 9.42
CA SER A 31 -4.04 5.25 10.31
C SER A 31 -2.59 5.26 9.84
N GLU A 32 -1.65 5.04 10.77
CA GLU A 32 -0.25 4.82 10.41
C GLU A 32 -0.08 3.49 9.68
N ILE A 33 0.76 3.49 8.65
CA ILE A 33 1.06 2.33 7.81
C ILE A 33 2.52 1.94 8.03
N TYR A 34 2.75 0.75 8.57
CA TYR A 34 4.08 0.27 8.93
C TYR A 34 4.65 -0.73 7.92
N ALA A 35 3.80 -1.30 7.07
CA ALA A 35 4.20 -2.27 6.07
C ALA A 35 3.41 -2.08 4.77
N CYS A 36 4.10 -2.28 3.65
CA CYS A 36 3.47 -2.40 2.35
C CYS A 36 4.26 -3.37 1.46
N GLN A 37 3.55 -4.10 0.61
CA GLN A 37 4.17 -5.03 -0.34
C GLN A 37 3.27 -5.22 -1.56
N ARG A 38 3.84 -5.24 -2.77
CA ARG A 38 3.12 -5.65 -3.98
C ARG A 38 2.93 -7.16 -3.99
N LEU A 39 1.70 -7.60 -4.23
CA LEU A 39 1.32 -9.00 -4.34
C LEU A 39 1.42 -9.48 -5.80
N PRO A 40 1.54 -10.80 -6.05
CA PRO A 40 1.67 -11.34 -7.41
C PRO A 40 0.49 -11.01 -8.35
N ASN A 41 -0.70 -10.77 -7.81
CA ASN A 41 -1.89 -10.38 -8.57
C ASN A 41 -1.91 -8.88 -8.93
N GLY A 42 -0.87 -8.11 -8.59
CA GLY A 42 -0.80 -6.68 -8.81
C GLY A 42 -1.49 -5.83 -7.75
N HIS A 43 -2.12 -6.42 -6.73
CA HIS A 43 -2.64 -5.67 -5.58
C HIS A 43 -1.53 -5.33 -4.58
N THR A 44 -1.82 -4.46 -3.62
CA THR A 44 -0.91 -4.03 -2.57
C THR A 44 -1.41 -4.51 -1.22
N PHE A 45 -0.60 -5.28 -0.52
CA PHE A 45 -0.74 -5.49 0.92
C PHE A 45 -0.40 -4.19 1.65
N VAL A 46 -1.24 -3.81 2.62
CA VAL A 46 -1.04 -2.65 3.49
C VAL A 46 -1.32 -3.05 4.94
N GLY A 47 -0.34 -2.83 5.82
CA GLY A 47 -0.49 -3.03 7.27
C GLY A 47 -0.80 -1.72 7.98
N GLU A 48 -2.06 -1.50 8.36
CA GLU A 48 -2.47 -0.35 9.17
C GLU A 48 -2.32 -0.67 10.67
N CYS A 49 -1.41 0.07 11.33
CA CYS A 49 -1.02 -0.18 12.71
C CYS A 49 -2.08 0.31 13.69
N THR A 50 -2.36 1.62 13.73
CA THR A 50 -3.37 2.20 14.64
C THR A 50 -4.78 1.68 14.35
N GLY A 51 -5.06 1.36 13.08
CA GLY A 51 -6.34 0.78 12.66
C GLY A 51 -6.49 -0.71 12.97
N GLY A 52 -5.42 -1.38 13.41
CA GLY A 52 -5.45 -2.79 13.81
C GLY A 52 -5.90 -3.74 12.68
N ARG A 53 -5.51 -3.47 11.43
CA ARG A 53 -6.03 -4.24 10.28
C ARG A 53 -5.02 -4.40 9.16
N LEU A 54 -5.17 -5.51 8.44
CA LEU A 54 -4.42 -5.85 7.25
C LEU A 54 -5.33 -5.69 6.04
N LEU A 55 -4.84 -5.02 5.00
CA LEU A 55 -5.62 -4.68 3.83
C LEU A 55 -4.98 -5.23 2.56
N GLU A 56 -5.81 -5.65 1.63
CA GLU A 56 -5.44 -5.82 0.23
C GLU A 56 -6.09 -4.68 -0.57
N VAL A 57 -5.26 -3.87 -1.24
CA VAL A 57 -5.67 -2.69 -1.98
C VAL A 57 -5.39 -2.89 -3.46
N ASN A 58 -6.38 -2.73 -4.32
CA ASN A 58 -6.21 -2.88 -5.76
C ASN A 58 -5.49 -1.65 -6.38
N PRO A 59 -5.06 -1.71 -7.66
CA PRO A 59 -4.35 -0.59 -8.30
C PRO A 59 -5.14 0.73 -8.37
N ALA A 60 -6.46 0.69 -8.27
CA ALA A 60 -7.32 1.87 -8.20
C ALA A 60 -7.40 2.48 -6.78
N GLY A 61 -6.63 1.96 -5.81
CA GLY A 61 -6.62 2.43 -4.43
C GLY A 61 -7.81 1.96 -3.59
N LYS A 62 -8.59 0.97 -4.06
CA LYS A 62 -9.74 0.43 -3.32
C LYS A 62 -9.34 -0.78 -2.50
N ILE A 63 -9.82 -0.84 -1.26
CA ILE A 63 -9.71 -2.03 -0.40
C ILE A 63 -10.62 -3.11 -0.98
N VAL A 64 -10.04 -4.27 -1.29
CA VAL A 64 -10.77 -5.46 -1.81
C VAL A 64 -10.82 -6.61 -0.80
N HIS A 65 -9.94 -6.58 0.20
CA HIS A 65 -9.97 -7.51 1.32
C HIS A 65 -9.48 -6.81 2.60
N GLU A 66 -10.05 -7.19 3.75
CA GLU A 66 -9.68 -6.69 5.07
C GLU A 66 -9.66 -7.86 6.08
N VAL A 67 -8.61 -7.90 6.89
CA VAL A 67 -8.54 -8.75 8.09
C VAL A 67 -8.35 -7.86 9.31
N ARG A 68 -9.26 -7.94 10.27
CA ARG A 68 -9.18 -7.22 11.54
C ARG A 68 -8.38 -8.03 12.56
N LEU A 69 -7.48 -7.35 13.25
CA LEU A 69 -6.64 -7.91 14.31
C LEU A 69 -7.12 -7.50 15.71
N LEU A 70 -7.95 -6.45 15.78
CA LEU A 70 -8.54 -5.86 16.99
C LEU A 70 -10.05 -5.64 16.79
#